data_AF-A0A661AQK2-F1
#
_entry.id   AF-A0A661AQK2-F1
#
_cell.length_a   1.000
_cell.length_b   1.000
_cell.length_c   1.000
_cell.angle_alpha   90.00
_cell.angle_beta   90.00
_cell.angle_gamma   90.00
#
_symmetry.space_group_name_H-M   'P 1'
#
loop_
_entity.id
_entity.type
_entity.pdbx_description
1 polymer ?
#
loop_
_entity_poly.entity_id
_entity_poly.type
_entity_poly.pdbx_seq_one_letter_code
_entity_poly.pdbx_strand_id
1 'polypeptide(L)'
;MRRKFLLIFFLVAFFCISSALDFRMELDVTCGADNTTATIGVSPDARNGIDAYDLPYLGFPPAFALYFETSDSGLSLNLVTDIRFSGDSIQIWDGTTVMETSSQVVIRWSPSSFPADSGELKIGYHLPGDTVEEWFDMTEVDSIAYNVGNRIQIVLRHEVPTYDDTISPEIISWSISDGDTIHDSVAVLSVIVVDTNSGVDTSSVSMTLNSIPITFFLDDSSYGDTVMFSYSPLLSYRDTNWVVFSISDFAGNMTSDSITFYYADSTDTSSGYVISGMVFLSGGATTLSGTKVMVSELGITETTNTMGQFSLDPLPCDTYTILFDREDYIPVDTVIYLEYDTTIMVTLESSGGEGITISGLVILEGETDFSGSIVSLNTFGVDTMFDTTDASGNYEFLLPSPGFFTIKAEHTGFRTDSLFVIALNDTIINFSLVSSSIREHISGNDPISLVVLSAGGDGIMFRCENVRKISIFDISGRSIRKFDVPPGKSEAFWNYRDEFNRYVPAGVYFIRAAGSDFSITKKIILLQ
;
A
#
# COMPACT_ATOMS: atom_id res chain seq x y z
N MET A 1 70.06 -17.21 8.91
CA MET A 1 68.78 -17.80 9.39
C MET A 1 67.89 -16.67 9.88
N ARG A 2 66.93 -16.24 9.04
CA ARG A 2 66.02 -15.11 9.31
C ARG A 2 64.98 -15.51 10.36
N ARG A 3 64.94 -14.86 11.52
CA ARG A 3 63.78 -14.88 12.44
C ARG A 3 62.95 -13.62 12.18
N LYS A 4 61.73 -13.83 11.70
CA LYS A 4 60.72 -12.77 11.52
C LYS A 4 60.20 -12.36 12.90
N PHE A 5 60.29 -11.07 13.23
CA PHE A 5 59.50 -10.42 14.28
C PHE A 5 58.09 -10.20 13.70
N LEU A 6 57.06 -10.76 14.34
CA LEU A 6 55.67 -10.45 14.04
C LEU A 6 55.28 -9.28 14.96
N LEU A 7 55.12 -8.09 14.39
CA LEU A 7 54.57 -6.92 15.04
C LEU A 7 53.04 -7.07 15.03
N ILE A 8 52.42 -7.25 16.19
CA ILE A 8 50.95 -7.27 16.33
C ILE A 8 50.51 -5.80 16.45
N PHE A 9 49.85 -5.28 15.42
CA PHE A 9 49.12 -4.01 15.48
C PHE A 9 47.79 -4.25 16.21
N PHE A 10 47.60 -3.62 17.36
CA PHE A 10 46.28 -3.46 17.95
C PHE A 10 45.53 -2.38 17.16
N LEU A 11 44.57 -2.80 16.34
CA LEU A 11 43.58 -1.90 15.76
C LEU A 11 42.56 -1.62 16.87
N VAL A 12 42.64 -0.45 17.50
CA VAL A 12 41.58 0.04 18.39
C VAL A 12 40.45 0.51 17.47
N ALA A 13 39.44 -0.34 17.29
CA ALA A 13 38.17 0.08 16.72
C ALA A 13 37.50 1.01 17.73
N PHE A 14 37.47 2.31 17.44
CA PHE A 14 36.55 3.23 18.09
C PHE A 14 35.14 2.77 17.71
N PHE A 15 34.44 2.11 18.63
CA PHE A 15 32.98 2.08 18.59
C PHE A 15 32.52 3.52 18.86
N CYS A 16 32.19 4.25 17.80
CA CYS A 16 31.38 5.45 17.95
C CYS A 16 29.98 4.96 18.32
N ILE A 17 29.62 5.08 19.59
CA ILE A 17 28.22 5.01 19.99
C ILE A 17 27.60 6.26 19.38
N SER A 18 26.90 6.12 18.26
CA SER A 18 26.12 7.22 17.68
C SER A 18 25.04 7.57 18.69
N SER A 19 25.24 8.66 19.43
CA SER A 19 24.16 9.27 20.20
C SER A 19 23.15 9.84 19.22
N ALA A 20 21.86 9.64 19.48
CA ALA A 20 20.80 10.28 18.69
C ALA A 20 21.06 11.78 18.55
N LEU A 21 20.87 12.31 17.34
CA LEU A 21 21.16 13.71 17.02
C LEU A 21 20.30 14.63 17.89
N ASP A 22 20.92 15.54 18.62
CA ASP A 22 20.21 16.58 19.37
C ASP A 22 20.85 17.93 19.05
N PHE A 23 20.07 18.83 18.44
CA PHE A 23 20.50 20.20 18.22
C PHE A 23 19.32 21.17 18.21
N ARG A 24 19.64 22.43 18.51
CA ARG A 24 18.74 23.57 18.34
C ARG A 24 19.46 24.70 17.64
N MET A 25 18.81 25.30 16.67
CA MET A 25 19.32 26.42 15.90
C MET A 25 18.36 27.59 15.99
N GLU A 26 18.83 28.68 16.59
CA GLU A 26 18.15 29.96 16.56
C GLU A 26 18.36 30.63 15.20
N LEU A 27 17.26 31.12 14.64
CA LEU A 27 17.19 31.86 13.40
C LEU A 27 16.83 33.30 13.73
N ASP A 28 17.81 34.18 13.64
CA ASP A 28 17.62 35.62 13.81
C ASP A 28 17.12 36.23 12.51
N VAL A 29 15.87 36.67 12.52
CA VAL A 29 15.18 37.18 11.33
C VAL A 29 15.01 38.68 11.46
N THR A 30 15.36 39.41 10.40
CA THR A 30 15.23 40.87 10.33
C THR A 30 14.49 41.31 9.06
N CYS A 31 13.65 42.33 9.19
CA CYS A 31 13.02 43.00 8.06
C CYS A 31 12.97 44.51 8.37
N GLY A 32 13.77 45.30 7.66
CA GLY A 32 13.90 46.73 7.96
C GLY A 32 14.47 46.98 9.36
N ALA A 33 13.67 47.62 10.22
CA ALA A 33 14.05 47.92 11.61
C ALA A 33 13.54 46.86 12.61
N ASP A 34 12.66 45.95 12.16
CA ASP A 34 12.06 44.93 13.01
C ASP A 34 12.87 43.64 12.98
N ASN A 35 12.83 42.92 14.10
CA ASN A 35 13.50 41.64 14.27
C ASN A 35 12.65 40.67 15.08
N THR A 36 12.99 39.40 14.95
CA THR A 36 12.35 38.29 15.67
C THR A 36 13.31 37.10 15.65
N THR A 37 13.04 36.11 16.49
CA THR A 37 13.83 34.87 16.54
C THR A 37 12.86 33.70 16.42
N ALA A 38 13.17 32.79 15.50
CA ALA A 38 12.54 31.48 15.43
C ALA A 38 13.57 30.41 15.80
N THR A 39 13.13 29.23 16.20
CA THR A 39 14.03 28.12 16.54
C THR A 39 13.58 26.85 15.84
N ILE A 40 14.54 26.16 15.24
CA ILE A 40 14.36 24.80 14.70
C ILE A 40 15.31 23.85 15.38
N GLY A 41 15.05 22.55 15.29
CA GLY A 41 15.98 21.55 15.78
C GLY A 41 15.38 20.16 15.85
N VAL A 42 16.20 19.21 16.28
CA VAL A 42 15.72 17.86 16.59
C VAL A 42 16.20 17.44 17.96
N SER A 43 15.42 16.59 18.63
CA SER A 43 15.79 15.96 19.89
C SER A 43 15.22 14.54 19.96
N PRO A 44 15.92 13.58 20.58
CA PRO A 44 15.39 12.23 20.82
C PRO A 44 14.20 12.22 21.79
N ASP A 45 14.01 13.28 22.58
CA ASP A 45 12.92 13.39 23.55
C ASP A 45 11.68 14.13 23.01
N ALA A 46 11.76 14.67 21.78
CA ALA A 46 10.66 15.36 21.11
C ALA A 46 9.78 14.37 20.31
N ARG A 47 8.66 14.86 19.78
CA ARG A 47 7.72 14.14 18.91
C ARG A 47 7.54 14.91 17.61
N ASN A 48 7.00 14.23 16.60
CA ASN A 48 6.49 14.93 15.42
C ASN A 48 5.12 15.54 15.73
N GLY A 49 4.91 16.78 15.30
CA GLY A 49 3.76 17.59 15.68
C GLY A 49 3.94 18.27 17.05
N ILE A 50 2.86 18.85 17.57
CA ILE A 50 2.93 19.76 18.72
C ILE A 50 3.21 19.04 20.03
N ASP A 51 4.28 19.42 20.72
CA ASP A 51 4.63 18.87 22.03
C ASP A 51 5.21 19.91 23.03
N ALA A 52 5.91 19.43 24.07
CA ALA A 52 6.49 20.27 25.13
C ALA A 52 7.76 21.03 24.70
N TYR A 53 8.33 20.71 23.54
CA TYR A 53 9.51 21.32 22.94
C TYR A 53 9.17 22.44 21.97
N ASP A 54 7.89 22.58 21.60
CA ASP A 54 7.41 23.60 20.68
C ASP A 54 6.92 24.88 21.38
N LEU A 55 6.91 25.97 20.62
CA LEU A 55 6.32 27.25 21.03
C LEU A 55 5.40 27.79 19.94
N PRO A 56 4.08 27.89 20.17
CA PRO A 56 3.16 28.39 19.16
C PRO A 56 3.29 29.90 18.94
N TYR A 57 3.12 30.31 17.69
CA TYR A 57 2.91 31.70 17.31
C TYR A 57 1.48 32.13 17.68
N LEU A 58 1.35 32.96 18.71
CA LEU A 58 0.04 33.39 19.20
C LEU A 58 -0.62 34.49 18.35
N GLY A 59 0.11 35.10 17.42
CA GLY A 59 -0.41 36.15 16.52
C GLY A 59 -0.87 37.44 17.20
N PHE A 60 -0.73 37.57 18.53
CA PHE A 60 -1.19 38.72 19.28
C PHE A 60 -0.22 39.13 20.41
N PRO A 61 0.18 40.41 20.50
CA PRO A 61 -0.09 41.47 19.53
C PRO A 61 0.53 41.15 18.15
N PRO A 62 -0.04 41.62 17.03
CA PRO A 62 0.54 41.40 15.71
C PRO A 62 1.95 41.99 15.66
N ALA A 63 2.94 41.16 15.37
CA ALA A 63 4.34 41.55 15.30
C ALA A 63 5.03 40.81 14.15
N PHE A 64 6.16 41.36 13.69
CA PHE A 64 7.01 40.68 12.73
C PHE A 64 7.47 39.32 13.30
N ALA A 65 7.23 38.25 12.56
CA ALA A 65 7.49 36.89 12.99
C ALA A 65 7.87 36.01 11.79
N LEU A 66 8.73 35.03 12.04
CA LEU A 66 8.86 33.82 11.23
C LEU A 66 8.20 32.69 12.02
N TYR A 67 7.32 31.94 11.38
CA TYR A 67 6.75 30.72 11.96
C TYR A 67 6.81 29.57 10.96
N PHE A 68 6.71 28.36 11.48
CA PHE A 68 6.67 27.11 10.73
C PHE A 68 5.26 26.52 10.77
N GLU A 69 4.78 26.05 9.62
CA GLU A 69 3.46 25.46 9.46
C GLU A 69 3.49 23.98 9.91
N THR A 70 2.53 23.54 10.73
CA THR A 70 2.35 22.13 11.11
C THR A 70 0.95 21.64 10.70
N SER A 71 0.87 20.44 10.12
CA SER A 71 -0.40 19.82 9.67
C SER A 71 -0.81 18.59 10.48
N ASP A 72 -0.01 18.17 11.45
CA ASP A 72 -0.26 16.93 12.17
C ASP A 72 -1.28 17.14 13.29
N SER A 73 -2.20 16.18 13.46
CA SER A 73 -3.25 16.10 14.49
C SER A 73 -4.57 16.88 14.29
N GLY A 74 -4.82 17.47 13.11
CA GLY A 74 -6.11 18.10 12.81
C GLY A 74 -6.33 19.48 13.44
N LEU A 75 -5.31 20.04 14.10
CA LEU A 75 -5.22 21.43 14.52
C LEU A 75 -3.98 22.06 13.84
N SER A 76 -4.19 22.88 12.81
CA SER A 76 -3.10 23.63 12.17
C SER A 76 -2.67 24.77 13.09
N LEU A 77 -1.53 24.62 13.77
CA LEU A 77 -0.89 25.69 14.53
C LEU A 77 0.45 26.05 13.89
N ASN A 78 0.75 27.35 13.94
CA ASN A 78 2.01 27.91 13.47
C ASN A 78 2.98 27.98 14.65
N LEU A 79 4.23 27.56 14.47
CA LEU A 79 5.22 27.46 15.54
C LEU A 79 6.39 28.43 15.34
N VAL A 80 6.76 29.18 16.37
CA VAL A 80 8.02 29.98 16.38
C VAL A 80 9.20 29.17 16.92
N THR A 81 8.93 28.08 17.63
CA THR A 81 9.91 27.05 17.98
C THR A 81 9.30 25.72 17.58
N ASP A 82 9.97 25.01 16.67
CA ASP A 82 9.56 23.71 16.12
C ASP A 82 10.74 22.73 16.30
N ILE A 83 10.64 21.86 17.31
CA ILE A 83 11.67 20.85 17.62
C ILE A 83 11.09 19.46 17.35
N ARG A 84 11.71 18.72 16.43
CA ARG A 84 11.16 17.45 15.93
C ARG A 84 11.90 16.24 16.45
N PHE A 85 11.31 15.07 16.27
CA PHE A 85 11.91 13.82 16.72
C PHE A 85 13.18 13.51 15.89
N SER A 86 14.28 13.24 16.57
CA SER A 86 15.56 12.91 15.91
C SER A 86 15.64 11.47 15.38
N GLY A 87 14.55 10.71 15.43
CA GLY A 87 14.48 9.35 14.88
C GLY A 87 14.11 9.30 13.41
N ASP A 88 13.67 10.41 12.82
CA ASP A 88 13.40 10.46 11.38
C ASP A 88 14.64 10.85 10.62
N SER A 89 14.91 10.14 9.52
CA SER A 89 16.08 10.45 8.68
C SER A 89 15.98 11.79 7.94
N ILE A 90 14.77 12.34 7.82
CA ILE A 90 14.48 13.60 7.11
C ILE A 90 13.50 14.45 7.91
N GLN A 91 13.81 15.74 8.04
CA GLN A 91 12.92 16.75 8.61
C GLN A 91 12.81 17.94 7.66
N ILE A 92 11.60 18.47 7.50
CA ILE A 92 11.30 19.61 6.59
C ILE A 92 10.51 20.68 7.32
N TRP A 93 11.09 21.86 7.50
CA TRP A 93 10.42 23.03 8.06
C TRP A 93 10.02 23.99 6.93
N ASP A 94 8.72 24.20 6.74
CA ASP A 94 8.18 25.22 5.85
C ASP A 94 7.89 26.50 6.62
N GLY A 95 8.69 27.54 6.36
CA GLY A 95 8.66 28.79 7.09
C GLY A 95 7.99 29.93 6.33
N THR A 96 7.13 30.67 7.02
CA THR A 96 6.45 31.86 6.52
C THR A 96 6.74 33.06 7.41
N THR A 97 7.18 34.17 6.82
CA THR A 97 7.23 35.47 7.51
C THR A 97 5.89 36.19 7.45
N VAL A 98 5.61 37.01 8.45
CA VAL A 98 4.42 37.87 8.49
C VAL A 98 4.75 39.23 9.08
N MET A 99 3.91 40.22 8.75
CA MET A 99 4.02 41.60 9.23
C MET A 99 5.36 42.25 8.84
N GLU A 100 5.85 41.97 7.63
CA GLU A 100 7.08 42.50 7.08
C GLU A 100 7.04 44.02 6.90
N THR A 101 8.11 44.71 7.26
CA THR A 101 8.16 46.19 7.26
C THR A 101 9.15 46.79 6.26
N SER A 102 9.77 45.94 5.44
CA SER A 102 10.66 46.31 4.33
C SER A 102 10.41 45.42 3.12
N SER A 103 11.19 45.58 2.04
CA SER A 103 11.08 44.76 0.82
C SER A 103 11.92 43.47 0.87
N GLN A 104 12.79 43.34 1.87
CA GLN A 104 13.72 42.21 2.00
C GLN A 104 13.69 41.68 3.44
N VAL A 105 13.74 40.36 3.56
CA VAL A 105 13.97 39.64 4.83
C VAL A 105 15.38 39.08 4.81
N VAL A 106 16.07 39.16 5.95
CA VAL A 106 17.38 38.52 6.17
C VAL A 106 17.27 37.58 7.35
N ILE A 107 17.67 36.32 7.15
CA ILE A 107 17.75 35.29 8.19
C ILE A 107 19.22 35.02 8.47
N ARG A 108 19.60 34.97 9.74
CA ARG A 108 20.94 34.64 10.22
C ARG A 108 20.90 33.51 11.22
N TRP A 109 21.93 32.68 11.24
CA TRP A 109 22.11 31.60 12.21
C TRP A 109 23.58 31.39 12.51
N SER A 110 23.89 30.53 13.48
CA SER A 110 25.26 30.10 13.76
C SER A 110 25.50 28.71 13.16
N PRO A 111 26.35 28.55 12.13
CA PRO A 111 26.67 27.24 11.55
C PRO A 111 27.15 26.21 12.59
N SER A 112 27.84 26.68 13.63
CA SER A 112 28.32 25.82 14.72
C SER A 112 27.23 25.25 15.63
N SER A 113 25.98 25.70 15.50
CA SER A 113 24.84 25.13 16.22
C SER A 113 24.42 23.78 15.67
N PHE A 114 24.78 23.47 14.42
CA PHE A 114 24.65 22.14 13.86
C PHE A 114 25.91 21.32 14.17
N PRO A 115 25.80 20.15 14.83
CA PRO A 115 26.96 19.30 15.10
C PRO A 115 27.62 18.84 13.78
N ALA A 116 28.94 19.01 13.70
CA ALA A 116 29.71 18.62 12.51
C ALA A 116 29.54 17.11 12.21
N ASP A 117 29.56 16.75 10.93
CA ASP A 117 29.43 15.38 10.43
C ASP A 117 28.13 14.66 10.83
N SER A 118 27.10 15.41 11.27
CA SER A 118 25.84 14.84 11.76
C SER A 118 24.71 14.82 10.74
N GLY A 119 24.98 15.20 9.48
CA GLY A 119 24.00 15.20 8.40
C GLY A 119 24.18 16.35 7.42
N GLU A 120 23.19 16.51 6.54
CA GLU A 120 23.01 17.62 5.61
C GLU A 120 21.92 18.55 6.17
N LEU A 121 22.24 19.83 6.35
CA LEU A 121 21.28 20.85 6.76
C LEU A 121 21.27 21.98 5.74
N LYS A 122 20.17 22.15 5.02
CA LYS A 122 20.05 23.11 3.91
C LYS A 122 18.85 24.02 4.08
N ILE A 123 18.98 25.25 3.60
CA ILE A 123 17.89 26.23 3.52
C ILE A 123 17.75 26.75 2.10
N GLY A 124 16.53 27.02 1.67
CA GLY A 124 16.26 27.75 0.44
C GLY A 124 14.97 28.55 0.55
N TYR A 125 14.68 29.33 -0.49
CA TYR A 125 13.46 30.14 -0.55
C TYR A 125 12.80 30.04 -1.92
N HIS A 126 11.48 30.23 -1.95
CA HIS A 126 10.66 30.08 -3.15
C HIS A 126 9.39 30.92 -3.07
N LEU A 127 8.69 31.11 -4.19
CA LEU A 127 7.37 31.71 -4.19
C LEU A 127 6.31 30.71 -3.67
N PRO A 128 5.23 31.18 -3.04
CA PRO A 128 4.14 30.29 -2.60
C PRO A 128 3.58 29.46 -3.76
N GLY A 129 3.60 28.14 -3.61
CA GLY A 129 3.16 27.17 -4.64
C GLY A 129 4.26 26.65 -5.56
N ASP A 130 5.47 27.22 -5.51
CA ASP A 130 6.65 26.72 -6.23
C ASP A 130 7.52 25.82 -5.32
N THR A 131 8.59 25.24 -5.89
CA THR A 131 9.61 24.47 -5.15
C THR A 131 10.91 25.26 -5.03
N VAL A 132 11.78 24.87 -4.09
CA VAL A 132 13.09 25.50 -3.92
C VAL A 132 14.03 25.10 -5.07
N GLU A 133 14.45 26.08 -5.87
CA GLU A 133 15.42 25.88 -6.96
C GLU A 133 16.88 25.97 -6.48
N GLU A 134 17.15 26.80 -5.47
CA GLU A 134 18.50 27.06 -4.96
C GLU A 134 18.57 26.75 -3.46
N TRP A 135 19.50 25.84 -3.11
CA TRP A 135 19.74 25.39 -1.74
C TRP A 135 21.09 25.88 -1.24
N PHE A 136 21.11 26.42 -0.02
CA PHE A 136 22.30 26.86 0.69
C PHE A 136 22.58 25.91 1.85
N ASP A 137 23.84 25.46 1.96
CA ASP A 137 24.29 24.64 3.09
C ASP A 137 24.45 25.52 4.34
N MET A 138 23.62 25.27 5.35
CA MET A 138 23.59 26.05 6.60
C MET A 138 24.82 25.85 7.47
N THR A 139 25.67 24.87 7.16
CA THR A 139 26.96 24.64 7.83
C THR A 139 28.10 25.42 7.18
N GLU A 140 27.93 25.86 5.92
CA GLU A 140 28.92 26.63 5.16
C GLU A 140 28.61 28.13 5.11
N VAL A 141 27.33 28.49 5.07
CA VAL A 141 26.86 29.88 5.12
C VAL A 141 26.10 30.17 6.41
N ASP A 142 26.13 31.43 6.85
CA ASP A 142 25.51 31.88 8.11
C ASP A 142 24.26 32.74 7.92
N SER A 143 23.86 32.98 6.67
CA SER A 143 22.74 33.86 6.34
C SER A 143 22.23 33.69 4.92
N ILE A 144 20.93 33.97 4.74
CA ILE A 144 20.29 34.22 3.44
C ILE A 144 19.47 35.51 3.48
N ALA A 145 19.21 36.07 2.31
CA ALA A 145 18.32 37.21 2.14
C ALA A 145 17.39 36.99 0.95
N TYR A 146 16.12 37.30 1.10
CA TYR A 146 15.10 37.11 0.06
C TYR A 146 14.06 38.23 0.07
N ASN A 147 13.36 38.39 -1.06
CA ASN A 147 12.32 39.41 -1.19
C ASN A 147 11.05 39.00 -0.44
N VAL A 148 10.40 39.97 0.21
CA VAL A 148 9.11 39.74 0.88
C VAL A 148 8.10 39.12 -0.09
N GLY A 149 7.36 38.13 0.41
CA GLY A 149 6.42 37.32 -0.36
C GLY A 149 6.93 35.91 -0.69
N ASN A 150 8.24 35.66 -0.58
CA ASN A 150 8.78 34.30 -0.62
C ASN A 150 8.57 33.57 0.71
N ARG A 151 8.50 32.25 0.64
CA ARG A 151 8.59 31.31 1.77
C ARG A 151 10.00 30.74 1.86
N ILE A 152 10.35 30.20 3.02
CA ILE A 152 11.58 29.41 3.19
C ILE A 152 11.23 27.94 3.39
N GLN A 153 12.16 27.08 3.02
CA GLN A 153 12.16 25.68 3.40
C GLN A 153 13.53 25.32 3.98
N ILE A 154 13.54 24.64 5.11
CA ILE A 154 14.75 24.09 5.73
C ILE A 154 14.62 22.57 5.72
N VAL A 155 15.67 21.89 5.27
CA VAL A 155 15.72 20.43 5.20
C VAL A 155 16.92 19.94 5.99
N LEU A 156 16.66 19.03 6.92
CA LEU A 156 17.66 18.21 7.57
C LEU A 156 17.58 16.80 6.98
N ARG A 157 18.71 16.24 6.59
CA ARG A 157 18.86 14.81 6.29
C ARG A 157 20.00 14.25 7.12
N HIS A 158 19.76 13.24 7.94
CA HIS A 158 20.81 12.64 8.74
C HIS A 158 20.70 11.13 8.81
N GLU A 159 21.81 10.48 9.13
CA GLU A 159 21.82 9.06 9.43
C GLU A 159 21.22 8.86 10.82
N VAL A 160 20.14 8.10 10.89
CA VAL A 160 19.57 7.60 12.14
C VAL A 160 20.13 6.20 12.32
N PRO A 161 20.60 5.82 13.53
CA PRO A 161 20.94 4.43 13.80
C PRO A 161 19.72 3.56 13.48
N THR A 162 19.83 2.69 12.48
CA THR A 162 18.84 1.64 12.26
C THR A 162 18.96 0.72 13.46
N TYR A 163 18.02 0.83 14.41
CA TYR A 163 17.78 -0.29 15.30
C TYR A 163 17.27 -1.41 14.40
N ASP A 164 17.99 -2.54 14.38
CA ASP A 164 17.43 -3.76 13.81
C ASP A 164 16.17 -4.05 14.63
N ASP A 165 15.02 -3.70 14.08
CA ASP A 165 13.75 -4.07 14.68
C ASP A 165 13.65 -5.59 14.58
N THR A 166 13.50 -6.20 15.74
CA THR A 166 13.42 -7.66 15.93
C THR A 166 12.13 -8.05 16.61
N ILE A 167 11.23 -7.08 16.82
CA ILE A 167 9.95 -7.24 17.49
C ILE A 167 8.93 -7.48 16.40
N SER A 168 8.16 -8.55 16.51
CA SER A 168 7.08 -8.81 15.54
C SER A 168 5.86 -7.96 15.85
N PRO A 169 5.00 -7.67 14.84
CA PRO A 169 3.73 -7.01 15.08
C PRO A 169 2.89 -7.74 16.14
N GLU A 170 2.11 -6.99 16.89
CA GLU A 170 1.18 -7.52 17.89
C GLU A 170 -0.25 -7.53 17.35
N ILE A 171 -0.91 -8.69 17.39
CA ILE A 171 -2.35 -8.81 17.11
C ILE A 171 -3.10 -8.43 18.38
N ILE A 172 -3.79 -7.28 18.34
CA ILE A 172 -4.45 -6.68 19.50
C ILE A 172 -5.82 -7.31 19.75
N SER A 173 -6.59 -7.52 18.69
CA SER A 173 -7.95 -8.05 18.81
C SER A 173 -8.51 -8.60 17.52
N TRP A 174 -9.50 -9.46 17.68
CA TRP A 174 -10.39 -9.95 16.64
C TRP A 174 -11.81 -9.44 16.89
N SER A 175 -12.60 -9.19 15.83
CA SER A 175 -14.02 -8.86 15.97
C SER A 175 -14.87 -10.05 16.41
N ILE A 176 -14.42 -11.26 16.08
CA ILE A 176 -14.99 -12.55 16.48
C ILE A 176 -13.91 -13.28 17.27
N SER A 177 -14.18 -13.63 18.51
CA SER A 177 -13.20 -14.29 19.37
C SER A 177 -13.12 -15.79 19.08
N ASP A 178 -12.00 -16.40 19.44
CA ASP A 178 -11.88 -17.86 19.42
C ASP A 178 -12.95 -18.51 20.32
N GLY A 179 -13.68 -19.47 19.76
CA GLY A 179 -14.81 -20.17 20.37
C GLY A 179 -16.17 -19.47 20.25
N ASP A 180 -16.25 -18.26 19.69
CA ASP A 180 -17.52 -17.53 19.59
C ASP A 180 -18.51 -18.24 18.65
N THR A 181 -19.81 -18.03 18.89
CA THR A 181 -20.87 -18.46 17.97
C THR A 181 -21.55 -17.24 17.38
N ILE A 182 -21.53 -17.13 16.05
CA ILE A 182 -22.23 -16.08 15.30
C ILE A 182 -23.51 -16.63 14.68
N HIS A 183 -24.48 -15.74 14.47
CA HIS A 183 -25.78 -16.05 13.86
C HIS A 183 -26.07 -15.27 12.58
N ASP A 184 -25.22 -14.28 12.27
CA ASP A 184 -25.33 -13.45 11.08
C ASP A 184 -24.35 -13.95 10.02
N SER A 185 -24.88 -14.45 8.89
CA SER A 185 -24.07 -14.97 7.79
C SER A 185 -23.27 -13.87 7.07
N VAL A 186 -23.59 -12.59 7.31
CA VAL A 186 -22.84 -11.45 6.77
C VAL A 186 -21.97 -10.74 7.81
N ALA A 187 -21.76 -11.35 8.98
CA ALA A 187 -20.91 -10.79 10.03
C ALA A 187 -19.49 -10.51 9.51
N VAL A 188 -19.05 -9.25 9.65
CA VAL A 188 -17.71 -8.82 9.24
C VAL A 188 -16.66 -9.38 10.20
N LEU A 189 -15.65 -10.05 9.65
CA LEU A 189 -14.49 -10.51 10.39
C LEU A 189 -13.38 -9.45 10.29
N SER A 190 -12.92 -8.90 11.41
CA SER A 190 -11.80 -7.95 11.42
C SER A 190 -10.75 -8.31 12.47
N VAL A 191 -9.52 -7.88 12.19
CA VAL A 191 -8.35 -8.06 13.07
C VAL A 191 -7.58 -6.74 13.15
N ILE A 192 -7.19 -6.37 14.37
CA ILE A 192 -6.40 -5.17 14.65
C ILE A 192 -4.97 -5.59 14.98
N VAL A 193 -4.01 -4.97 14.31
CA VAL A 193 -2.57 -5.21 14.46
C VAL A 193 -1.88 -3.89 14.78
N VAL A 194 -0.89 -3.92 15.66
CA VAL A 194 -0.04 -2.77 15.95
C VAL A 194 1.43 -3.16 15.83
N ASP A 195 2.25 -2.25 15.33
CA ASP A 195 3.70 -2.32 15.45
C ASP A 195 4.26 -0.92 15.69
N THR A 196 4.82 -0.67 16.87
CA THR A 196 5.32 0.66 17.27
C THR A 196 6.78 0.91 16.92
N ASN A 197 7.45 -0.04 16.26
CA ASN A 197 8.88 -0.01 16.01
C ASN A 197 9.16 0.31 14.55
N SER A 198 8.94 -0.64 13.66
CA SER A 198 9.10 -0.44 12.22
C SER A 198 7.78 -0.17 11.51
N GLY A 199 6.64 -0.47 12.15
CA GLY A 199 5.31 -0.32 11.57
C GLY A 199 4.86 -1.57 10.79
N VAL A 200 3.57 -1.67 10.52
CA VAL A 200 2.99 -2.87 9.88
C VAL A 200 3.13 -2.81 8.36
N ASP A 201 3.74 -3.84 7.74
CA ASP A 201 3.75 -4.01 6.28
C ASP A 201 2.44 -4.63 5.81
N THR A 202 1.47 -3.79 5.44
CA THR A 202 0.14 -4.25 5.00
C THR A 202 0.17 -5.11 3.74
N SER A 203 1.24 -5.07 2.94
CA SER A 203 1.40 -5.90 1.75
C SER A 203 1.73 -7.36 2.07
N SER A 204 2.26 -7.61 3.27
CA SER A 204 2.63 -8.94 3.76
C SER A 204 1.46 -9.74 4.35
N VAL A 205 0.26 -9.14 4.39
CA VAL A 205 -0.92 -9.76 5.00
C VAL A 205 -1.28 -11.07 4.32
N SER A 206 -1.63 -12.08 5.11
CA SER A 206 -2.21 -13.33 4.63
C SER A 206 -3.30 -13.78 5.57
N MET A 207 -4.45 -14.15 5.00
CA MET A 207 -5.58 -14.64 5.76
C MET A 207 -6.29 -15.75 5.01
N THR A 208 -6.64 -16.83 5.73
CA THR A 208 -7.45 -17.94 5.20
C THR A 208 -8.68 -18.16 6.05
N LEU A 209 -9.77 -18.57 5.41
CA LEU A 209 -11.01 -19.04 6.03
C LEU A 209 -11.28 -20.45 5.53
N ASN A 210 -11.30 -21.43 6.42
CA ASN A 210 -11.50 -22.85 6.11
C ASN A 210 -10.51 -23.37 5.04
N SER A 211 -9.23 -22.95 5.17
CA SER A 211 -8.15 -23.19 4.20
C SER A 211 -8.30 -22.49 2.85
N ILE A 212 -9.35 -21.69 2.64
CA ILE A 212 -9.51 -20.87 1.45
C ILE A 212 -8.85 -19.51 1.71
N PRO A 213 -7.88 -19.07 0.91
CA PRO A 213 -7.31 -17.74 1.07
C PRO A 213 -8.40 -16.68 0.88
N ILE A 214 -8.46 -15.70 1.78
CA ILE A 214 -9.38 -14.56 1.73
C ILE A 214 -8.64 -13.22 1.81
N THR A 215 -7.30 -13.21 1.86
CA THR A 215 -6.44 -12.03 1.89
C THR A 215 -6.87 -10.93 0.92
N PHE A 216 -7.25 -11.32 -0.30
CA PHE A 216 -7.63 -10.42 -1.38
C PHE A 216 -9.00 -9.74 -1.22
N PHE A 217 -9.77 -10.21 -0.25
CA PHE A 217 -11.06 -9.63 0.13
C PHE A 217 -10.95 -8.75 1.38
N LEU A 218 -9.74 -8.53 1.88
CA LEU A 218 -9.51 -7.64 3.01
C LEU A 218 -9.48 -6.20 2.55
N ASP A 219 -10.22 -5.37 3.28
CA ASP A 219 -10.03 -3.93 3.30
C ASP A 219 -9.15 -3.57 4.49
N ASP A 220 -8.10 -2.78 4.29
CA ASP A 220 -7.25 -2.26 5.35
C ASP A 220 -7.54 -0.77 5.64
N SER A 221 -7.35 -0.39 6.91
CA SER A 221 -7.36 1.00 7.34
C SER A 221 -6.29 1.23 8.39
N SER A 222 -5.47 2.26 8.19
CA SER A 222 -4.30 2.54 9.03
C SER A 222 -4.48 3.85 9.80
N TYR A 223 -4.07 3.85 11.07
CA TYR A 223 -4.04 5.04 11.93
C TYR A 223 -2.80 5.00 12.82
N GLY A 224 -1.78 5.78 12.45
CA GLY A 224 -0.45 5.69 13.06
C GLY A 224 0.12 4.27 12.93
N ASP A 225 0.58 3.73 14.05
CA ASP A 225 1.21 2.40 14.17
C ASP A 225 0.22 1.23 14.15
N THR A 226 -1.09 1.51 14.03
CA THR A 226 -2.16 0.52 14.10
C THR A 226 -2.84 0.34 12.74
N VAL A 227 -3.07 -0.91 12.36
CA VAL A 227 -3.79 -1.30 11.14
C VAL A 227 -4.95 -2.22 11.50
N MET A 228 -6.12 -1.97 10.90
CA MET A 228 -7.27 -2.88 10.96
C MET A 228 -7.52 -3.49 9.59
N PHE A 229 -7.58 -4.82 9.53
CA PHE A 229 -7.99 -5.57 8.34
C PHE A 229 -9.42 -6.06 8.52
N SER A 230 -10.27 -5.89 7.50
CA SER A 230 -11.69 -6.26 7.55
C SER A 230 -12.10 -7.11 6.34
N TYR A 231 -12.74 -8.24 6.60
CA TYR A 231 -13.32 -9.13 5.61
C TYR A 231 -14.85 -9.03 5.66
N SER A 232 -15.45 -8.51 4.58
CA SER A 232 -16.89 -8.67 4.35
C SER A 232 -17.14 -10.02 3.68
N PRO A 233 -17.85 -10.97 4.33
CA PRO A 233 -17.95 -12.34 3.86
C PRO A 233 -18.59 -12.45 2.47
N LEU A 234 -17.80 -13.03 1.57
CA LEU A 234 -18.22 -13.45 0.22
C LEU A 234 -18.31 -14.97 0.12
N LEU A 235 -17.69 -15.68 1.06
CA LEU A 235 -17.81 -17.12 1.26
C LEU A 235 -18.74 -17.35 2.43
N SER A 236 -19.67 -18.29 2.29
CA SER A 236 -20.55 -18.69 3.38
C SER A 236 -19.76 -19.26 4.55
N TYR A 237 -20.14 -18.86 5.78
CA TYR A 237 -19.65 -19.48 7.00
C TYR A 237 -20.21 -20.90 7.15
N ARG A 238 -19.39 -21.80 7.68
CA ARG A 238 -19.72 -23.20 8.00
C ARG A 238 -20.08 -23.33 9.48
N ASP A 239 -20.65 -24.45 9.91
CA ASP A 239 -20.91 -24.72 11.33
C ASP A 239 -19.67 -24.51 12.22
N THR A 240 -18.49 -24.86 11.69
CA THR A 240 -17.19 -24.55 12.28
C THR A 240 -16.31 -23.85 11.24
N ASN A 241 -15.82 -22.66 11.58
CA ASN A 241 -14.96 -21.84 10.74
C ASN A 241 -13.58 -21.72 11.38
N TRP A 242 -12.56 -22.13 10.63
CA TRP A 242 -11.17 -21.98 11.05
C TRP A 242 -10.51 -20.87 10.25
N VAL A 243 -9.98 -19.86 10.94
CA VAL A 243 -9.31 -18.72 10.34
C VAL A 243 -7.85 -18.72 10.75
N VAL A 244 -6.96 -18.49 9.78
CA VAL A 244 -5.54 -18.27 10.04
C VAL A 244 -5.15 -16.92 9.46
N PHE A 245 -4.48 -16.10 10.24
CA PHE A 245 -3.97 -14.78 9.86
C PHE A 245 -2.47 -14.68 10.13
N SER A 246 -1.74 -14.02 9.25
CA SER A 246 -0.33 -13.69 9.44
C SER A 246 0.00 -12.35 8.80
N ILE A 247 0.94 -11.63 9.38
CA ILE A 247 1.36 -10.29 8.93
C ILE A 247 2.80 -10.05 9.39
N SER A 248 3.56 -9.29 8.61
CA SER A 248 4.91 -8.84 8.95
C SER A 248 4.96 -7.33 9.18
N ASP A 249 5.98 -6.88 9.89
CA ASP A 249 6.38 -5.47 9.95
C ASP A 249 7.30 -5.10 8.76
N PHE A 250 7.72 -3.84 8.68
CA PHE A 250 8.65 -3.39 7.64
C PHE A 250 10.09 -3.89 7.83
N ALA A 251 10.43 -4.45 8.99
CA ALA A 251 11.71 -5.11 9.25
C ALA A 251 11.72 -6.61 8.89
N GLY A 252 10.56 -7.17 8.51
CA GLY A 252 10.38 -8.56 8.14
C GLY A 252 10.12 -9.51 9.30
N ASN A 253 9.87 -9.00 10.52
CA ASN A 253 9.41 -9.82 11.64
C ASN A 253 7.94 -10.16 11.44
N MET A 254 7.57 -11.42 11.64
CA MET A 254 6.24 -11.93 11.32
C MET A 254 5.51 -12.42 12.56
N THR A 255 4.22 -12.07 12.66
CA THR A 255 3.29 -12.66 13.63
C THR A 255 2.21 -13.47 12.92
N SER A 256 1.64 -14.44 13.62
CA SER A 256 0.52 -15.24 13.12
C SER A 256 -0.36 -15.70 14.26
N ASP A 257 -1.67 -15.72 14.02
CA ASP A 257 -2.67 -16.22 14.95
C ASP A 257 -3.77 -16.97 14.18
N SER A 258 -4.50 -17.83 14.90
CA SER A 258 -5.63 -18.57 14.35
C SER A 258 -6.78 -18.64 15.33
N ILE A 259 -7.99 -18.41 14.84
CA ILE A 259 -9.22 -18.53 15.62
C ILE A 259 -10.14 -19.58 15.00
N THR A 260 -10.93 -20.22 15.84
CA THR A 260 -12.05 -21.08 15.43
C THR A 260 -13.33 -20.47 15.96
N PHE A 261 -14.32 -20.22 15.11
CA PHE A 261 -15.64 -19.76 15.55
C PHE A 261 -16.73 -20.61 14.91
N TYR A 262 -17.91 -20.60 15.51
CA TYR A 262 -19.06 -21.38 15.08
C TYR A 262 -20.08 -20.47 14.41
N TYR A 263 -20.73 -20.98 13.36
CA TYR A 263 -21.91 -20.33 12.80
C TYR A 263 -23.11 -21.22 13.11
N ALA A 264 -24.13 -20.64 13.74
CA ALA A 264 -25.39 -21.30 13.98
C ALA A 264 -26.47 -20.54 13.22
N ASP A 265 -26.90 -21.09 12.09
CA ASP A 265 -28.00 -20.53 11.33
C ASP A 265 -29.23 -20.42 12.25
N SER A 266 -29.76 -19.20 12.36
CA SER A 266 -30.91 -18.90 13.22
C SER A 266 -32.23 -19.41 12.64
N THR A 267 -32.22 -19.92 11.39
CA THR A 267 -33.40 -20.49 10.74
C THR A 267 -33.39 -22.03 10.72
N ASP A 268 -34.31 -22.57 11.50
CA ASP A 268 -34.81 -23.94 11.56
C ASP A 268 -34.68 -24.74 10.23
N THR A 269 -34.09 -25.92 10.32
CA THR A 269 -33.66 -26.84 9.26
C THR A 269 -34.82 -27.46 8.46
N SER A 270 -35.46 -26.72 7.56
CA SER A 270 -36.42 -27.32 6.61
C SER A 270 -36.40 -26.79 5.18
N SER A 271 -35.49 -25.89 4.79
CA SER A 271 -35.46 -25.32 3.43
C SER A 271 -34.33 -25.80 2.52
N GLY A 272 -33.39 -26.63 2.99
CA GLY A 272 -32.22 -27.04 2.19
C GLY A 272 -31.13 -25.96 2.16
N TYR A 273 -29.98 -26.29 1.55
CA TYR A 273 -28.77 -25.47 1.48
C TYR A 273 -28.50 -25.03 0.04
N VAL A 274 -28.02 -23.81 -0.14
CA VAL A 274 -27.72 -23.22 -1.45
C VAL A 274 -26.29 -23.57 -1.86
N ILE A 275 -26.13 -24.06 -3.08
CA ILE A 275 -24.82 -24.12 -3.74
C ILE A 275 -24.74 -22.91 -4.68
N SER A 276 -23.81 -22.02 -4.42
CA SER A 276 -23.50 -20.87 -5.27
C SER A 276 -22.05 -20.93 -5.73
N GLY A 277 -21.65 -20.05 -6.64
CA GLY A 277 -20.26 -20.01 -7.05
C GLY A 277 -19.96 -19.16 -8.26
N MET A 278 -18.71 -19.22 -8.69
CA MET A 278 -18.21 -18.56 -9.89
C MET A 278 -17.38 -19.54 -10.72
N VAL A 279 -17.63 -19.55 -12.03
CA VAL A 279 -16.87 -20.31 -13.01
C VAL A 279 -16.04 -19.35 -13.85
N PHE A 280 -14.74 -19.63 -13.92
CA PHE A 280 -13.78 -18.96 -14.79
C PHE A 280 -13.46 -19.84 -15.99
N LEU A 281 -13.13 -19.19 -17.10
CA LEU A 281 -12.78 -19.85 -18.35
C LEU A 281 -11.39 -19.40 -18.78
N SER A 282 -10.58 -20.36 -19.19
CA SER A 282 -9.26 -20.11 -19.74
C SER A 282 -9.26 -19.66 -21.22
N GLY A 283 -8.12 -19.23 -21.74
CA GLY A 283 -7.95 -18.99 -23.19
C GLY A 283 -8.67 -17.77 -23.76
N GLY A 284 -8.92 -16.75 -22.94
CA GLY A 284 -9.47 -15.47 -23.42
C GLY A 284 -10.94 -15.50 -23.84
N ALA A 285 -11.77 -16.32 -23.18
CA ALA A 285 -13.22 -16.35 -23.40
C ALA A 285 -13.83 -14.94 -23.39
N THR A 286 -14.61 -14.60 -24.42
CA THR A 286 -15.25 -13.27 -24.53
C THR A 286 -16.45 -13.10 -23.59
N THR A 287 -16.89 -14.17 -22.93
CA THR A 287 -17.96 -14.17 -21.94
C THR A 287 -17.83 -15.36 -20.99
N LEU A 288 -18.10 -15.12 -19.70
CA LEU A 288 -18.17 -16.16 -18.66
C LEU A 288 -19.57 -16.77 -18.54
N SER A 289 -20.55 -16.29 -19.31
CA SER A 289 -21.91 -16.84 -19.30
C SER A 289 -22.02 -18.12 -20.12
N GLY A 290 -22.86 -19.05 -19.64
CA GLY A 290 -23.25 -20.25 -20.36
C GLY A 290 -22.43 -21.49 -20.05
N THR A 291 -21.60 -21.47 -19.00
CA THR A 291 -21.08 -22.73 -18.44
C THR A 291 -22.24 -23.46 -17.80
N LYS A 292 -22.44 -24.72 -18.19
CA LYS A 292 -23.47 -25.58 -17.64
C LYS A 292 -22.99 -26.15 -16.30
N VAL A 293 -23.76 -25.91 -15.25
CA VAL A 293 -23.53 -26.47 -13.91
C VAL A 293 -24.59 -27.53 -13.68
N MET A 294 -24.19 -28.77 -13.41
CA MET A 294 -25.10 -29.91 -13.26
C MET A 294 -24.90 -30.62 -11.93
N VAL A 295 -25.99 -30.89 -11.22
CA VAL A 295 -26.02 -31.82 -10.09
C VAL A 295 -26.33 -33.21 -10.63
N SER A 296 -25.32 -34.07 -10.70
CA SER A 296 -25.37 -35.34 -11.44
C SER A 296 -26.48 -36.26 -10.93
N GLU A 297 -26.66 -36.33 -9.62
CA GLU A 297 -27.60 -37.21 -8.93
C GLU A 297 -29.06 -36.81 -9.17
N LEU A 298 -29.31 -35.50 -9.32
CA LEU A 298 -30.65 -34.93 -9.42
C LEU A 298 -31.02 -34.52 -10.86
N GLY A 299 -30.04 -34.48 -11.77
CA GLY A 299 -30.24 -33.98 -13.14
C GLY A 299 -30.60 -32.50 -13.21
N ILE A 300 -30.41 -31.76 -12.11
CA ILE A 300 -30.62 -30.32 -12.05
C ILE A 300 -29.50 -29.65 -12.83
N THR A 301 -29.86 -28.66 -13.65
CA THR A 301 -28.89 -27.89 -14.43
C THR A 301 -29.17 -26.40 -14.30
N GLU A 302 -28.10 -25.64 -14.15
CA GLU A 302 -28.09 -24.18 -14.21
C GLU A 302 -27.01 -23.72 -15.21
N THR A 303 -27.05 -22.45 -15.60
CA THR A 303 -26.01 -21.83 -16.42
C THR A 303 -25.43 -20.59 -15.76
N THR A 304 -24.14 -20.36 -15.95
CA THR A 304 -23.50 -19.17 -15.42
C THR A 304 -23.98 -17.89 -16.11
N ASN A 305 -24.09 -16.81 -15.34
CA ASN A 305 -24.38 -15.48 -15.86
C ASN A 305 -23.14 -14.82 -16.50
N THR A 306 -23.25 -13.58 -16.98
CA THR A 306 -22.14 -12.85 -17.63
C THR A 306 -20.92 -12.62 -16.75
N MET A 307 -21.07 -12.74 -15.42
CA MET A 307 -19.99 -12.66 -14.44
C MET A 307 -19.45 -14.04 -14.04
N GLY A 308 -19.88 -15.10 -14.72
CA GLY A 308 -19.50 -16.48 -14.39
C GLY A 308 -20.21 -17.04 -13.16
N GLN A 309 -21.15 -16.30 -12.57
CA GLN A 309 -21.79 -16.72 -11.33
C GLN A 309 -22.93 -17.70 -11.59
N PHE A 310 -23.13 -18.64 -10.68
CA PHE A 310 -24.29 -19.52 -10.62
C PHE A 310 -24.82 -19.62 -9.19
N SER A 311 -26.09 -19.98 -9.06
CA SER A 311 -26.74 -20.33 -7.80
C SER A 311 -27.77 -21.41 -8.08
N LEU A 312 -27.68 -22.52 -7.39
CA LEU A 312 -28.67 -23.60 -7.45
C LEU A 312 -29.80 -23.33 -6.44
N ASP A 313 -30.99 -23.84 -6.74
CA ASP A 313 -32.07 -23.88 -5.75
C ASP A 313 -31.62 -24.69 -4.51
N PRO A 314 -32.15 -24.37 -3.30
CA PRO A 314 -31.78 -25.09 -2.08
C PRO A 314 -31.93 -26.61 -2.20
N LEU A 315 -30.87 -27.34 -1.85
CA LEU A 315 -30.82 -28.80 -1.89
C LEU A 315 -30.76 -29.39 -0.47
N PRO A 316 -31.39 -30.57 -0.22
CA PRO A 316 -31.24 -31.27 1.05
C PRO A 316 -29.79 -31.61 1.38
N CYS A 317 -29.50 -31.83 2.66
CA CYS A 317 -28.20 -32.36 3.07
C CYS A 317 -27.94 -33.73 2.42
N ASP A 318 -26.94 -33.80 1.55
CA ASP A 318 -26.48 -35.04 0.92
C ASP A 318 -25.11 -34.83 0.25
N THR A 319 -24.54 -35.90 -0.28
CA THR A 319 -23.37 -35.84 -1.17
C THR A 319 -23.83 -35.59 -2.61
N TYR A 320 -23.24 -34.57 -3.25
CA TYR A 320 -23.53 -34.22 -4.64
C TYR A 320 -22.26 -34.17 -5.47
N THR A 321 -22.37 -34.60 -6.72
CA THR A 321 -21.35 -34.45 -7.75
C THR A 321 -21.75 -33.31 -8.67
N ILE A 322 -21.04 -32.18 -8.56
CA ILE A 322 -21.28 -30.98 -9.36
C ILE A 322 -20.35 -31.02 -10.58
N LEU A 323 -20.96 -31.15 -11.76
CA LEU A 323 -20.27 -31.14 -13.05
C LEU A 323 -20.37 -29.77 -13.69
N PHE A 324 -19.24 -29.22 -14.11
CA PHE A 324 -19.10 -28.00 -14.87
C PHE A 324 -18.70 -28.35 -16.30
N ASP A 325 -19.54 -27.98 -17.26
CA ASP A 325 -19.37 -28.34 -18.67
C ASP A 325 -19.54 -27.12 -19.58
N ARG A 326 -18.65 -26.98 -20.55
CA ARG A 326 -18.71 -25.92 -21.56
C ARG A 326 -18.05 -26.38 -22.85
N GLU A 327 -18.68 -26.04 -23.98
CA GLU A 327 -18.12 -26.28 -25.31
C GLU A 327 -16.73 -25.65 -25.45
N ASP A 328 -15.80 -26.40 -26.05
CA ASP A 328 -14.38 -26.07 -26.18
C ASP A 328 -13.58 -26.03 -24.87
N TYR A 329 -14.14 -26.47 -23.74
CA TYR A 329 -13.43 -26.63 -22.47
C TYR A 329 -13.43 -28.09 -21.99
N ILE A 330 -12.41 -28.44 -21.22
CA ILE A 330 -12.32 -29.70 -20.50
C ILE A 330 -13.30 -29.62 -19.33
N PRO A 331 -14.30 -30.53 -19.24
CA PRO A 331 -15.25 -30.53 -18.13
C PRO A 331 -14.54 -30.87 -16.81
N VAL A 332 -15.02 -30.27 -15.73
CA VAL A 332 -14.51 -30.49 -14.37
C VAL A 332 -15.67 -30.90 -13.47
N ASP A 333 -15.49 -31.92 -12.65
CA ASP A 333 -16.43 -32.26 -11.59
C ASP A 333 -15.81 -32.10 -10.20
N THR A 334 -16.67 -31.85 -9.22
CA THR A 334 -16.29 -31.85 -7.80
C THR A 334 -17.36 -32.56 -6.98
N VAL A 335 -16.92 -33.31 -5.98
CA VAL A 335 -17.81 -34.00 -5.04
C VAL A 335 -17.83 -33.20 -3.75
N ILE A 336 -19.02 -32.80 -3.33
CA ILE A 336 -19.23 -32.08 -2.07
C ILE A 336 -20.18 -32.85 -1.18
N TYR A 337 -19.96 -32.78 0.14
CA TYR A 337 -20.98 -33.10 1.11
C TYR A 337 -21.65 -31.78 1.53
N LEU A 338 -22.91 -31.61 1.17
CA LEU A 338 -23.65 -30.38 1.39
C LEU A 338 -24.33 -30.45 2.77
N GLU A 339 -23.82 -29.71 3.74
CA GLU A 339 -24.41 -29.60 5.08
C GLU A 339 -24.59 -28.14 5.54
N TYR A 340 -24.18 -27.19 4.69
CA TYR A 340 -24.31 -25.74 4.83
C TYR A 340 -24.29 -25.10 3.44
N ASP A 341 -24.69 -23.84 3.33
CA ASP A 341 -24.57 -23.07 2.09
C ASP A 341 -23.12 -23.08 1.60
N THR A 342 -22.91 -23.52 0.36
CA THR A 342 -21.57 -23.79 -0.19
C THR A 342 -21.30 -22.90 -1.38
N THR A 343 -20.16 -22.20 -1.37
CA THR A 343 -19.67 -21.44 -2.51
C THR A 343 -18.54 -22.21 -3.21
N ILE A 344 -18.66 -22.43 -4.52
CA ILE A 344 -17.66 -23.12 -5.34
C ILE A 344 -16.99 -22.13 -6.30
N MET A 345 -15.67 -22.13 -6.32
CA MET A 345 -14.88 -21.43 -7.33
C MET A 345 -14.23 -22.48 -8.22
N VAL A 346 -14.47 -22.41 -9.53
CA VAL A 346 -13.93 -23.39 -10.48
C VAL A 346 -13.39 -22.69 -11.71
N THR A 347 -12.32 -23.23 -12.29
CA THR A 347 -11.77 -22.78 -13.57
C THR A 347 -11.83 -23.93 -14.57
N LEU A 348 -12.38 -23.69 -15.75
CA LEU A 348 -12.38 -24.65 -16.85
C LEU A 348 -11.21 -24.39 -17.81
N GLU A 349 -10.47 -25.44 -18.14
CA GLU A 349 -9.34 -25.41 -19.06
C GLU A 349 -9.81 -25.56 -20.51
N SER A 350 -9.27 -24.77 -21.44
CA SER A 350 -9.64 -24.80 -22.84
C SER A 350 -9.12 -26.08 -23.47
N SER A 351 -10.01 -26.83 -24.12
CA SER A 351 -9.70 -28.10 -24.79
C SER A 351 -8.71 -27.95 -25.96
N GLY A 352 -8.46 -26.72 -26.43
CA GLY A 352 -7.52 -26.41 -27.50
C GLY A 352 -6.44 -25.38 -27.14
N GLY A 353 -6.30 -25.00 -25.86
CA GLY A 353 -5.42 -23.90 -25.47
C GLY A 353 -3.94 -24.30 -25.40
N GLU A 354 -3.10 -23.61 -26.17
CA GLU A 354 -1.73 -23.34 -25.72
C GLU A 354 -1.83 -22.62 -24.36
N GLY A 355 -0.98 -22.99 -23.40
CA GLY A 355 -0.96 -22.37 -22.07
C GLY A 355 -0.88 -20.84 -22.14
N ILE A 356 -1.26 -20.16 -21.07
CA ILE A 356 -1.13 -18.69 -21.04
C ILE A 356 0.25 -18.29 -20.53
N THR A 357 0.72 -17.14 -20.95
CA THR A 357 2.01 -16.61 -20.52
C THR A 357 1.83 -15.43 -19.57
N ILE A 358 2.44 -15.48 -18.40
CA ILE A 358 2.69 -14.26 -17.60
C ILE A 358 4.13 -13.83 -17.88
N SER A 359 4.30 -12.68 -18.50
CA SER A 359 5.63 -12.13 -18.80
C SER A 359 5.75 -10.70 -18.30
N GLY A 360 6.95 -10.16 -18.33
CA GLY A 360 7.15 -8.73 -18.22
C GLY A 360 8.56 -8.39 -17.78
N LEU A 361 8.71 -7.22 -17.19
CA LEU A 361 10.01 -6.61 -16.95
C LEU A 361 10.14 -6.14 -15.50
N VAL A 362 11.26 -6.48 -14.87
CA VAL A 362 11.68 -5.92 -13.58
C VAL A 362 12.71 -4.82 -13.86
N ILE A 363 12.40 -3.59 -13.50
CA ILE A 363 13.34 -2.47 -13.51
C ILE A 363 13.92 -2.34 -12.11
N LEU A 364 15.23 -2.13 -12.01
CA LEU A 364 15.91 -1.79 -10.77
C LEU A 364 16.24 -0.30 -10.80
N GLU A 365 15.78 0.44 -9.80
CA GLU A 365 16.04 1.87 -9.68
C GLU A 365 17.56 2.15 -9.64
N GLY A 366 18.00 3.11 -10.46
CA GLY A 366 19.40 3.55 -10.48
C GLY A 366 20.38 2.62 -11.18
N GLU A 367 19.92 1.43 -11.60
CA GLU A 367 20.74 0.44 -12.26
C GLU A 367 20.54 0.43 -13.78
N THR A 368 21.49 -0.18 -14.47
CA THR A 368 21.44 -0.37 -15.94
C THR A 368 21.53 -1.84 -16.35
N ASP A 369 21.82 -2.72 -15.41
CA ASP A 369 21.72 -4.17 -15.53
C ASP A 369 20.57 -4.63 -14.63
N PHE A 370 19.55 -5.23 -15.23
CA PHE A 370 18.35 -5.68 -14.53
C PHE A 370 18.30 -7.20 -14.35
N SER A 371 19.42 -7.90 -14.61
CA SER A 371 19.50 -9.35 -14.45
C SER A 371 19.53 -9.79 -13.00
N GLY A 372 19.11 -11.02 -12.74
CA GLY A 372 19.27 -11.64 -11.43
C GLY A 372 18.18 -11.32 -10.41
N SER A 373 17.12 -10.60 -10.80
CA SER A 373 15.90 -10.48 -10.00
C SER A 373 15.14 -11.80 -10.05
N ILE A 374 14.73 -12.31 -8.89
CA ILE A 374 13.96 -13.55 -8.78
C ILE A 374 12.49 -13.17 -8.82
N VAL A 375 11.76 -13.69 -9.80
CA VAL A 375 10.31 -13.60 -9.85
C VAL A 375 9.74 -14.94 -9.42
N SER A 376 8.80 -14.93 -8.48
CA SER A 376 8.10 -16.13 -8.02
C SER A 376 6.61 -16.02 -8.29
N LEU A 377 6.00 -17.12 -8.70
CA LEU A 377 4.58 -17.23 -9.01
C LEU A 377 3.97 -18.35 -8.18
N ASN A 378 2.99 -18.01 -7.34
CA ASN A 378 2.30 -18.94 -6.46
C ASN A 378 0.82 -19.02 -6.85
N THR A 379 0.27 -20.24 -6.87
CA THR A 379 -1.17 -20.49 -7.00
C THR A 379 -1.60 -21.60 -6.03
N PHE A 380 -2.87 -21.57 -5.62
CA PHE A 380 -3.37 -22.46 -4.58
C PHE A 380 -3.30 -23.94 -5.03
N GLY A 381 -2.60 -24.77 -4.23
CA GLY A 381 -2.51 -26.21 -4.46
C GLY A 381 -1.51 -26.64 -5.54
N VAL A 382 -0.66 -25.72 -6.02
CA VAL A 382 0.41 -26.01 -7.00
C VAL A 382 1.75 -25.53 -6.42
N ASP A 383 2.84 -26.21 -6.79
CA ASP A 383 4.19 -25.80 -6.42
C ASP A 383 4.51 -24.39 -6.98
N THR A 384 5.13 -23.55 -6.15
CA THR A 384 5.60 -22.22 -6.54
C THR A 384 6.59 -22.32 -7.70
N MET A 385 6.35 -21.56 -8.76
CA MET A 385 7.26 -21.44 -9.91
C MET A 385 8.20 -20.24 -9.72
N PHE A 386 9.39 -20.34 -10.29
CA PHE A 386 10.40 -19.29 -10.24
C PHE A 386 10.98 -19.03 -11.63
N ASP A 387 11.27 -17.76 -11.90
CA ASP A 387 12.08 -17.33 -13.03
C ASP A 387 13.10 -16.28 -12.57
N THR A 388 14.15 -16.06 -13.34
CA THR A 388 15.20 -15.07 -13.04
C THR A 388 15.41 -14.16 -14.23
N THR A 389 15.40 -12.86 -13.98
CA THR A 389 15.45 -11.88 -15.06
C THR A 389 16.74 -11.92 -15.86
N ASP A 390 16.61 -11.68 -17.18
CA ASP A 390 17.75 -11.44 -18.07
C ASP A 390 18.35 -10.03 -17.88
N ALA A 391 19.44 -9.70 -18.60
CA ALA A 391 20.10 -8.39 -18.50
C ALA A 391 19.21 -7.19 -18.87
N SER A 392 18.10 -7.43 -19.58
CA SER A 392 17.10 -6.42 -19.92
C SER A 392 15.93 -6.40 -18.93
N GLY A 393 15.96 -7.25 -17.90
CA GLY A 393 14.95 -7.32 -16.83
C GLY A 393 13.78 -8.23 -17.17
N ASN A 394 13.80 -8.95 -18.29
CA ASN A 394 12.64 -9.73 -18.72
C ASN A 394 12.52 -11.03 -17.94
N TYR A 395 11.27 -11.43 -17.65
CA TYR A 395 10.91 -12.74 -17.10
C TYR A 395 9.68 -13.29 -17.82
N GLU A 396 9.48 -14.61 -17.76
CA GLU A 396 8.37 -15.31 -18.40
C GLU A 396 7.97 -16.60 -17.64
N PHE A 397 6.67 -16.77 -17.41
CA PHE A 397 6.05 -18.00 -16.95
C PHE A 397 5.06 -18.51 -17.99
N LEU A 398 5.26 -19.73 -18.45
CA LEU A 398 4.25 -20.47 -19.20
C LEU A 398 3.38 -21.26 -18.23
N LEU A 399 2.10 -20.93 -18.19
CA LEU A 399 1.13 -21.54 -17.29
C LEU A 399 0.28 -22.55 -18.05
N PRO A 400 0.06 -23.74 -17.48
CA PRO A 400 -0.81 -24.74 -18.10
C PRO A 400 -2.25 -24.23 -18.20
N SER A 401 -2.66 -23.37 -17.26
CA SER A 401 -3.99 -22.79 -17.25
C SER A 401 -4.04 -21.40 -16.57
N PRO A 402 -4.98 -20.57 -17.01
CA PRO A 402 -5.52 -19.42 -16.31
C PRO A 402 -5.88 -19.67 -14.86
N GLY A 403 -5.75 -18.62 -14.06
CA GLY A 403 -5.99 -18.74 -12.64
C GLY A 403 -5.61 -17.50 -11.86
N PHE A 404 -5.59 -17.70 -10.56
CA PHE A 404 -5.25 -16.69 -9.58
C PHE A 404 -3.82 -16.93 -9.15
N PHE A 405 -2.99 -15.91 -9.32
CA PHE A 405 -1.58 -16.01 -9.00
C PHE A 405 -1.19 -14.86 -8.10
N THR A 406 -0.40 -15.15 -7.09
CA THR A 406 0.44 -14.14 -6.46
C THR A 406 1.78 -14.17 -7.17
N ILE A 407 2.14 -13.07 -7.82
CA ILE A 407 3.45 -12.87 -8.42
C ILE A 407 4.27 -11.92 -7.55
N LYS A 408 5.53 -12.25 -7.30
CA LYS A 408 6.42 -11.48 -6.43
C LYS A 408 7.78 -11.34 -7.10
N ALA A 409 8.35 -10.13 -7.10
CA ALA A 409 9.69 -9.85 -7.61
C ALA A 409 10.63 -9.42 -6.46
N GLU A 410 11.80 -10.04 -6.41
CA GLU A 410 12.81 -9.82 -5.37
C GLU A 410 14.19 -9.61 -6.01
N HIS A 411 14.96 -8.68 -5.47
CA HIS A 411 16.36 -8.48 -5.84
C HIS A 411 17.17 -8.09 -4.60
N THR A 412 18.40 -8.60 -4.49
CA THR A 412 19.23 -8.34 -3.31
C THR A 412 19.56 -6.86 -3.19
N GLY A 413 19.23 -6.24 -2.06
CA GLY A 413 19.44 -4.81 -1.86
C GLY A 413 18.38 -3.92 -2.52
N PHE A 414 17.22 -4.47 -2.86
CA PHE A 414 16.02 -3.74 -3.29
C PHE A 414 14.80 -4.18 -2.47
N ARG A 415 13.83 -3.28 -2.33
CA ARG A 415 12.53 -3.61 -1.71
C ARG A 415 11.77 -4.56 -2.63
N THR A 416 11.14 -5.56 -2.01
CA THR A 416 10.28 -6.52 -2.71
C THR A 416 9.01 -5.84 -3.21
N ASP A 417 8.51 -6.26 -4.37
CA ASP A 417 7.19 -5.90 -4.87
C ASP A 417 6.37 -7.16 -5.20
N SER A 418 5.06 -7.10 -5.00
CA SER A 418 4.18 -8.24 -5.25
C SER A 418 2.79 -7.81 -5.70
N LEU A 419 2.16 -8.67 -6.51
CA LEU A 419 0.85 -8.43 -7.08
C LEU A 419 0.05 -9.72 -7.12
N PHE A 420 -1.23 -9.65 -6.77
CA PHE A 420 -2.19 -10.69 -7.11
C PHE A 420 -2.78 -10.42 -8.50
N VAL A 421 -2.74 -11.42 -9.38
CA VAL A 421 -3.23 -11.33 -10.75
C VAL A 421 -4.22 -12.45 -11.06
N ILE A 422 -5.31 -12.09 -11.71
CA ILE A 422 -6.19 -13.04 -12.39
C ILE A 422 -5.73 -13.10 -13.84
N ALA A 423 -4.90 -14.08 -14.18
CA ALA A 423 -4.41 -14.23 -15.53
C ALA A 423 -5.38 -15.14 -16.29
N LEU A 424 -6.23 -14.54 -17.15
CA LEU A 424 -7.20 -15.26 -17.99
C LEU A 424 -6.70 -15.50 -19.43
N ASN A 425 -5.64 -14.79 -19.80
CA ASN A 425 -4.94 -14.78 -21.08
C ASN A 425 -3.49 -14.34 -20.85
N ASP A 426 -2.71 -14.24 -21.92
CA ASP A 426 -1.35 -13.71 -21.84
C ASP A 426 -1.33 -12.33 -21.17
N THR A 427 -0.62 -12.24 -20.06
CA THR A 427 -0.65 -11.08 -19.19
C THR A 427 0.76 -10.53 -19.02
N ILE A 428 0.90 -9.21 -19.21
CA ILE A 428 2.17 -8.50 -18.98
C ILE A 428 2.12 -7.83 -17.62
N ILE A 429 3.08 -8.13 -16.74
CA ILE A 429 3.22 -7.54 -15.41
C ILE A 429 4.65 -7.00 -15.30
N ASN A 430 4.78 -5.72 -14.98
CA ASN A 430 6.08 -5.10 -14.80
C ASN A 430 6.25 -4.69 -13.35
N PHE A 431 7.46 -4.87 -12.84
CA PHE A 431 7.87 -4.45 -11.51
C PHE A 431 8.91 -3.35 -11.62
N SER A 432 8.92 -2.44 -10.65
CA SER A 432 9.98 -1.43 -10.49
C SER A 432 10.45 -1.50 -9.05
N LEU A 433 11.58 -2.17 -8.81
CA LEU A 433 12.12 -2.34 -7.48
C LEU A 433 13.02 -1.13 -7.16
N VAL A 434 12.84 -0.57 -5.98
CA VAL A 434 13.60 0.57 -5.44
C VAL A 434 14.69 0.10 -4.49
N SER A 435 15.86 0.75 -4.53
CA SER A 435 17.03 0.29 -3.75
C SER A 435 16.74 0.31 -2.26
N SER A 436 17.16 -0.74 -1.54
CA SER A 436 17.12 -0.82 -0.09
C SER A 436 18.16 0.09 0.59
N SER A 437 19.14 0.64 -0.14
CA SER A 437 20.35 1.24 0.45
C SER A 437 20.59 2.74 0.21
N ILE A 438 19.69 3.50 -0.43
CA ILE A 438 19.93 4.95 -0.63
C ILE A 438 18.72 5.80 -0.28
N ARG A 439 18.98 6.74 0.64
CA ARG A 439 18.54 8.15 0.70
C ARG A 439 17.36 8.50 -0.19
N GLU A 440 16.24 8.77 0.45
CA GLU A 440 15.23 9.68 -0.06
C GLU A 440 15.89 11.02 -0.43
N HIS A 441 16.04 11.25 -1.73
CA HIS A 441 16.09 12.55 -2.39
C HIS A 441 15.32 12.27 -3.69
N ILE A 442 14.11 12.79 -3.87
CA ILE A 442 13.89 14.08 -4.50
C ILE A 442 12.41 14.49 -4.31
N SER A 443 12.22 15.75 -3.91
CA SER A 443 11.06 16.63 -4.10
C SER A 443 9.63 16.04 -4.16
N GLY A 444 8.80 16.40 -3.18
CA GLY A 444 7.38 16.70 -3.41
C GLY A 444 6.46 15.54 -3.80
N ASN A 445 6.65 14.34 -3.26
CA ASN A 445 5.66 13.27 -3.36
C ASN A 445 5.16 12.93 -1.95
N ASP A 446 4.01 13.48 -1.53
CA ASP A 446 3.19 12.72 -0.58
C ASP A 446 2.87 11.37 -1.28
N PRO A 447 2.79 10.25 -0.53
CA PRO A 447 2.38 8.97 -1.09
C PRO A 447 1.10 9.15 -1.92
N ILE A 448 1.05 8.55 -3.10
CA ILE A 448 -0.15 8.65 -3.93
C ILE A 448 -1.35 8.10 -3.14
N SER A 449 -2.39 8.90 -3.02
CA SER A 449 -3.61 8.51 -2.31
C SER A 449 -4.80 8.51 -3.27
N LEU A 450 -5.63 7.47 -3.17
CA LEU A 450 -6.89 7.35 -3.89
C LEU A 450 -7.96 6.92 -2.90
N VAL A 451 -8.83 7.85 -2.53
CA VAL A 451 -9.93 7.59 -1.58
C VAL A 451 -11.25 7.80 -2.30
N VAL A 452 -12.20 6.87 -2.15
CA VAL A 452 -13.55 7.07 -2.67
C VAL A 452 -14.28 8.04 -1.74
N LEU A 453 -14.66 9.21 -2.25
CA LEU A 453 -15.41 10.22 -1.49
C LEU A 453 -16.91 9.96 -1.52
N SER A 454 -17.42 9.51 -2.66
CA SER A 454 -18.84 9.17 -2.82
C SER A 454 -19.04 8.23 -4.01
N ALA A 455 -20.04 7.36 -3.91
CA ALA A 455 -20.52 6.51 -5.00
C ALA A 455 -22.05 6.55 -5.00
N GLY A 456 -22.66 6.82 -6.16
CA GLY A 456 -24.11 6.92 -6.32
C GLY A 456 -24.53 6.84 -7.78
N GLY A 457 -25.82 7.05 -8.09
CA GLY A 457 -26.38 6.83 -9.43
C GLY A 457 -25.72 7.61 -10.58
N ASP A 458 -25.03 8.71 -10.28
CA ASP A 458 -24.38 9.56 -11.28
C ASP A 458 -22.89 9.22 -11.52
N GLY A 459 -22.23 8.50 -10.60
CA GLY A 459 -20.81 8.15 -10.69
C GLY A 459 -20.12 7.94 -9.35
N ILE A 460 -18.80 7.78 -9.41
CA ILE A 460 -17.89 7.69 -8.27
C ILE A 460 -16.98 8.92 -8.27
N MET A 461 -16.91 9.58 -7.12
CA MET A 461 -15.96 10.65 -6.85
C MET A 461 -14.78 10.09 -6.07
N PHE A 462 -13.57 10.42 -6.53
CA PHE A 462 -12.31 10.05 -5.90
C PHE A 462 -11.64 11.30 -5.37
N ARG A 463 -11.10 11.25 -4.15
CA ARG A 463 -10.00 12.11 -3.73
C ARG A 463 -8.70 11.51 -4.24
N CYS A 464 -7.88 12.34 -4.84
CA CYS A 464 -6.65 11.99 -5.51
C CYS A 464 -5.54 12.89 -4.95
N GLU A 465 -4.52 12.32 -4.32
CA GLU A 465 -3.32 13.06 -3.94
C GLU A 465 -2.14 12.51 -4.74
N ASN A 466 -1.41 13.40 -5.40
CA ASN A 466 -0.25 13.08 -6.24
C ASN A 466 -0.53 12.06 -7.37
N VAL A 467 -1.80 11.85 -7.72
CA VAL A 467 -2.25 11.06 -8.88
C VAL A 467 -2.21 11.93 -10.13
N ARG A 468 -1.55 11.47 -11.19
CA ARG A 468 -1.51 12.11 -12.51
C ARG A 468 -2.45 11.45 -13.51
N LYS A 469 -2.73 10.17 -13.32
CA LYS A 469 -3.53 9.39 -14.26
C LYS A 469 -4.38 8.36 -13.54
N ILE A 470 -5.64 8.25 -13.96
CA ILE A 470 -6.54 7.18 -13.55
C ILE A 470 -6.86 6.33 -14.76
N SER A 471 -6.71 5.02 -14.59
CA SER A 471 -7.09 4.00 -15.56
C SER A 471 -8.07 3.03 -14.92
N ILE A 472 -9.16 2.77 -15.61
CA ILE A 472 -10.24 1.90 -15.14
C ILE A 472 -10.25 0.68 -16.04
N PHE A 473 -10.26 -0.49 -15.42
CA PHE A 473 -10.27 -1.78 -16.08
C PHE A 473 -11.49 -2.56 -15.63
N ASP A 474 -12.07 -3.37 -16.52
CA ASP A 474 -13.03 -4.39 -16.10
C ASP A 474 -12.30 -5.62 -15.54
N ILE A 475 -13.06 -6.59 -15.03
CA ILE A 475 -12.52 -7.85 -14.47
C ILE A 475 -11.68 -8.66 -15.46
N SER A 476 -11.79 -8.41 -16.77
CA SER A 476 -10.97 -9.06 -17.79
C SER A 476 -9.62 -8.35 -18.05
N GLY A 477 -9.33 -7.28 -17.30
CA GLY A 477 -8.15 -6.44 -17.51
C GLY A 477 -8.28 -5.49 -18.70
N ARG A 478 -9.43 -5.44 -19.37
CA ARG A 478 -9.66 -4.55 -20.51
C ARG A 478 -9.81 -3.12 -20.01
N SER A 479 -9.06 -2.20 -20.61
CA SER A 479 -9.15 -0.76 -20.35
C SER A 479 -10.55 -0.25 -20.72
N ILE A 480 -11.31 0.14 -19.70
CA ILE A 480 -12.65 0.71 -19.82
C ILE A 480 -12.58 2.20 -20.04
N ARG A 481 -11.71 2.89 -19.29
CA ARG A 481 -11.53 4.33 -19.41
C ARG A 481 -10.21 4.79 -18.84
N LYS A 482 -9.62 5.81 -19.45
CA LYS A 482 -8.45 6.52 -18.95
C LYS A 482 -8.70 8.02 -18.92
N PHE A 483 -8.23 8.69 -17.90
CA PHE A 483 -8.21 10.15 -17.86
C PHE A 483 -7.06 10.65 -16.99
N ASP A 484 -6.50 11.77 -17.42
CA ASP A 484 -5.47 12.47 -16.66
C ASP A 484 -6.11 13.30 -15.56
N VAL A 485 -5.46 13.36 -14.40
CA VAL A 485 -5.82 14.23 -13.29
C VAL A 485 -4.91 15.46 -13.40
N PRO A 486 -5.47 16.66 -13.69
CA PRO A 486 -4.66 17.86 -13.82
C PRO A 486 -3.89 18.17 -12.53
N PRO A 487 -2.64 18.67 -12.62
CA PRO A 487 -1.90 19.12 -11.45
C PRO A 487 -2.71 20.11 -10.60
N GLY A 488 -2.79 19.88 -9.29
CA GLY A 488 -3.55 20.70 -8.36
C GLY A 488 -5.05 20.37 -8.24
N LYS A 489 -5.58 19.37 -8.98
CA LYS A 489 -6.91 18.80 -8.69
C LYS A 489 -6.79 17.63 -7.72
N SER A 490 -7.42 17.78 -6.55
CA SER A 490 -7.52 16.72 -5.55
C SER A 490 -8.71 15.78 -5.77
N GLU A 491 -9.51 15.98 -6.83
CA GLU A 491 -10.70 15.18 -7.08
C GLU A 491 -10.83 14.73 -8.53
N ALA A 492 -11.28 13.50 -8.71
CA ALA A 492 -11.58 12.92 -10.01
C ALA A 492 -12.93 12.20 -9.99
N PHE A 493 -13.58 12.12 -11.15
CA PHE A 493 -14.94 11.59 -11.25
C PHE A 493 -15.07 10.60 -12.39
N TRP A 494 -15.66 9.44 -12.10
CA TRP A 494 -16.05 8.46 -13.10
C TRP A 494 -17.55 8.22 -13.08
N ASN A 495 -18.21 8.51 -14.20
CA ASN A 495 -19.67 8.42 -14.35
C ASN A 495 -20.16 7.06 -14.88
N TYR A 496 -19.43 5.97 -14.59
CA TYR A 496 -19.73 4.61 -15.07
C TYR A 496 -19.78 4.48 -16.59
N ARG A 497 -19.00 5.28 -17.32
CA ARG A 497 -18.94 5.20 -18.78
C ARG A 497 -17.57 4.81 -19.28
N ASP A 498 -17.55 4.07 -20.38
CA ASP A 498 -16.36 3.71 -21.14
C ASP A 498 -15.82 4.89 -21.99
N GLU A 499 -14.73 4.67 -22.71
CA GLU A 499 -14.14 5.67 -23.64
C GLU A 499 -15.07 6.08 -24.78
N PHE A 500 -16.11 5.29 -25.07
CA PHE A 500 -17.13 5.57 -26.09
C PHE A 500 -18.40 6.20 -25.49
N ASN A 501 -18.34 6.62 -24.22
CA ASN A 501 -19.42 7.26 -23.47
C ASN A 501 -20.66 6.35 -23.26
N ARG A 502 -20.49 5.03 -23.30
CA ARG A 502 -21.54 4.04 -23.01
C ARG A 502 -21.47 3.63 -21.55
N TYR A 503 -22.63 3.41 -20.92
CA TYR A 503 -22.65 2.87 -19.57
C TYR A 503 -22.00 1.49 -19.52
N VAL A 504 -21.18 1.29 -18.50
CA VAL A 504 -20.53 0.01 -18.22
C VAL A 504 -21.50 -0.86 -17.40
N PRO A 505 -21.51 -2.19 -17.62
CA PRO A 505 -22.41 -3.10 -16.90
C PRO A 505 -22.10 -3.17 -15.40
N ALA A 506 -23.03 -3.68 -14.59
CA ALA A 506 -22.70 -4.11 -13.24
C ALA A 506 -21.54 -5.13 -13.28
N GLY A 507 -20.62 -5.04 -12.34
CA GLY A 507 -19.42 -5.88 -12.34
C GLY A 507 -18.28 -5.33 -11.50
N VAL A 508 -17.19 -6.10 -11.45
CA VAL A 508 -15.95 -5.69 -10.77
C VAL A 508 -15.10 -4.86 -11.72
N TYR A 509 -14.64 -3.72 -11.23
CA TYR A 509 -13.73 -2.81 -11.91
C TYR A 509 -12.50 -2.57 -11.06
N PHE A 510 -11.36 -2.41 -11.71
CA PHE A 510 -10.11 -2.03 -11.07
C PHE A 510 -9.74 -0.62 -11.49
N ILE A 511 -9.49 0.24 -10.51
CA ILE A 511 -9.06 1.62 -10.72
C ILE A 511 -7.60 1.71 -10.34
N ARG A 512 -6.76 1.85 -11.35
CA ARG A 512 -5.34 2.13 -11.18
C ARG A 512 -5.11 3.63 -11.21
N ALA A 513 -4.65 4.19 -10.10
CA ALA A 513 -4.13 5.54 -10.02
C ALA A 513 -2.61 5.51 -10.13
N ALA A 514 -2.04 6.33 -11.00
CA ALA A 514 -0.61 6.44 -11.21
C ALA A 514 -0.15 7.89 -10.99
N GLY A 515 0.89 8.06 -10.18
CA GLY A 515 1.62 9.30 -9.99
C GLY A 515 2.83 9.39 -10.93
N SER A 516 3.86 10.13 -10.50
CA SER A 516 5.14 10.26 -11.20
C SER A 516 5.88 8.91 -11.23
N ASP A 517 5.98 8.27 -10.05
CA ASP A 517 6.87 7.12 -9.82
C ASP A 517 6.15 5.93 -9.14
N PHE A 518 4.88 6.10 -8.77
CA PHE A 518 4.10 5.10 -8.03
C PHE A 518 2.76 4.79 -8.72
N SER A 519 2.22 3.59 -8.50
CA SER A 519 0.82 3.30 -8.85
C SER A 519 0.11 2.46 -7.81
N ILE A 520 -1.12 2.84 -7.46
CA ILE A 520 -2.02 2.08 -6.59
C ILE A 520 -3.21 1.58 -7.38
N THR A 521 -3.72 0.40 -7.04
CA THR A 521 -4.91 -0.17 -7.67
C THR A 521 -5.98 -0.44 -6.62
N LYS A 522 -7.18 0.08 -6.84
CA LYS A 522 -8.36 -0.18 -6.01
C LYS A 522 -9.41 -0.98 -6.76
N LYS A 523 -10.00 -1.96 -6.08
CA LYS A 523 -11.14 -2.73 -6.59
C LYS A 523 -12.44 -1.98 -6.29
N ILE A 524 -13.36 -1.97 -7.24
CA ILE A 524 -14.70 -1.40 -7.09
C ILE A 524 -15.71 -2.40 -7.63
N ILE A 525 -16.81 -2.58 -6.90
CA ILE A 525 -17.95 -3.38 -7.35
C ILE A 525 -19.06 -2.41 -7.74
N LEU A 526 -19.42 -2.41 -9.02
CA LEU A 526 -20.59 -1.68 -9.50
C LEU A 526 -21.81 -2.60 -9.45
N LEU A 527 -22.78 -2.25 -8.61
CA LEU A 527 -24.09 -2.89 -8.54
C LEU A 527 -25.10 -1.98 -9.25
N GLN A 528 -25.93 -2.55 -10.13
CA GLN A 528 -27.02 -1.82 -10.80
C GLN A 528 -28.35 -2.05 -10.12
#